data_AF-A0A3A4VP69-F1
#
_entry.id   AF-A0A3A4VP69-F1
#
_cell.length_a   1.000
_cell.length_b   1.000
_cell.length_c   1.000
_cell.angle_alpha   90.00
_cell.angle_beta   90.00
_cell.angle_gamma   90.00
#
_symmetry.space_group_name_H-M   'P 1'
#
loop_
_entity.id
_entity.type
_entity.pdbx_description
1 polymer ?
#
loop_
_entity_poly.entity_id
_entity_poly.type
_entity_poly.pdbx_seq_one_letter_code
_entity_poly.pdbx_strand_id
1 'polypeptide(L)'
;MAGNDIPSGEDTQVIEAFKQKKKIQLILLIPFAVIVILFFLITRGDVDNIGGLSSDVLLPPIVILMVLGLIFSFFNWRCPACKSYLGKTINPKHCHNCGVKLQ
;
A
#
# COMPACT_ATOMS: atom_id res chain seq x y z
N MET A 1 -34.14 -15.03 13.51
CA MET A 1 -33.97 -15.42 12.09
C MET A 1 -32.50 -15.21 11.74
N ALA A 2 -31.66 -16.21 12.02
CA ALA A 2 -30.25 -16.17 11.67
C ALA A 2 -30.13 -16.71 10.24
N GLY A 3 -30.05 -15.79 9.28
CA GLY A 3 -29.72 -16.12 7.89
C GLY A 3 -28.33 -16.74 7.88
N ASN A 4 -28.28 -18.04 7.65
CA ASN A 4 -27.05 -18.80 7.57
C ASN A 4 -26.49 -18.60 6.16
N ASP A 5 -25.89 -17.43 5.93
CA ASP A 5 -25.15 -17.12 4.71
C ASP A 5 -23.85 -17.93 4.76
N ILE A 6 -23.91 -19.18 4.28
CA ILE A 6 -22.71 -19.94 3.94
C ILE A 6 -21.99 -19.07 2.89
N PRO A 7 -20.79 -18.53 3.18
CA PRO A 7 -20.07 -17.72 2.19
C PRO A 7 -19.87 -18.59 0.95
N SER A 8 -20.35 -18.10 -0.18
CA SER A 8 -20.14 -18.76 -1.46
C SER A 8 -18.61 -18.91 -1.65
N GLY A 9 -18.15 -19.99 -2.30
CA GLY A 9 -16.71 -20.21 -2.51
C GLY A 9 -15.99 -19.06 -3.23
N GLU A 10 -16.75 -18.14 -3.84
CA GLU A 10 -16.30 -16.92 -4.48
C GLU A 10 -15.94 -15.81 -3.47
N ASP A 11 -16.72 -15.65 -2.40
CA ASP A 11 -16.48 -14.65 -1.35
C ASP A 11 -15.17 -14.91 -0.60
N THR A 12 -14.89 -16.19 -0.33
CA THR A 12 -13.67 -16.61 0.38
C THR A 12 -12.42 -16.25 -0.42
N GLN A 13 -12.42 -16.44 -1.74
CA GLN A 13 -11.30 -16.08 -2.62
C GLN A 13 -11.07 -14.57 -2.68
N VAL A 14 -12.14 -13.78 -2.68
CA VAL A 14 -12.08 -12.30 -2.66
C VAL A 14 -11.49 -11.80 -1.34
N ILE A 15 -11.89 -12.38 -0.21
CA ILE A 15 -11.39 -12.03 1.13
C ILE A 15 -9.91 -12.40 1.28
N GLU A 16 -9.49 -13.58 0.79
CA GLU A 16 -8.08 -14.01 0.83
C GLU A 16 -7.20 -13.11 -0.04
N ALA A 17 -7.64 -12.78 -1.26
CA ALA A 17 -6.95 -11.85 -2.14
C ALA A 17 -6.81 -10.46 -1.51
N PHE A 18 -7.85 -9.98 -0.81
CA PHE A 18 -7.80 -8.70 -0.10
C PHE A 18 -6.84 -8.74 1.10
N LYS A 19 -6.85 -9.82 1.89
CA LYS A 19 -5.90 -10.02 3.01
C LYS A 19 -4.45 -10.06 2.53
N GLN A 20 -4.19 -10.72 1.41
CA GLN A 20 -2.84 -10.80 0.82
C GLN A 20 -2.34 -9.41 0.40
N LYS A 21 -3.21 -8.63 -0.27
CA LYS A 21 -2.90 -7.23 -0.67
C LYS A 21 -2.63 -6.34 0.54
N LYS A 22 -3.41 -6.49 1.63
CA LYS A 22 -3.23 -5.75 2.89
C LYS A 22 -1.90 -6.10 3.58
N LYS A 23 -1.50 -7.38 3.60
CA LYS A 23 -0.20 -7.80 4.13
C LYS A 23 0.95 -7.17 3.36
N ILE A 24 0.89 -7.21 2.03
CA ILE A 24 1.92 -6.60 1.16
C ILE A 24 2.04 -5.11 1.42
N GLN A 25 0.91 -4.41 1.60
CA GLN A 25 0.93 -2.99 1.90
C GLN A 25 1.49 -2.66 3.29
N LEU A 26 1.21 -3.47 4.31
CA LEU A 26 1.80 -3.30 5.63
C LEU A 26 3.32 -3.52 5.60
N ILE A 27 3.77 -4.53 4.85
CA ILE A 27 5.20 -4.82 4.62
C ILE A 27 5.88 -3.70 3.84
N LEU A 28 5.19 -3.07 2.87
CA LEU A 28 5.71 -1.93 2.10
C LEU A 28 5.68 -0.60 2.88
N LEU A 29 4.78 -0.46 3.85
CA LEU A 29 4.65 0.78 4.63
C LEU A 29 5.92 1.06 5.45
N ILE A 30 6.51 0.02 6.03
CA ILE A 30 7.71 0.12 6.87
C ILE A 30 8.93 0.65 6.08
N PRO A 31 9.37 0.03 4.97
CA PRO A 31 10.48 0.54 4.16
C PRO A 31 10.13 1.89 3.54
N PHE A 32 8.88 2.13 3.16
CA PHE A 32 8.47 3.46 2.66
C PHE A 32 8.66 4.55 3.72
N ALA A 33 8.29 4.29 4.97
CA ALA A 33 8.53 5.23 6.08
C ALA A 33 10.03 5.51 6.30
N VAL A 34 10.88 4.48 6.22
CA VAL A 34 12.34 4.63 6.32
C VAL A 34 12.87 5.51 5.19
N ILE A 35 12.43 5.29 3.96
CA ILE A 35 12.83 6.10 2.78
C ILE A 35 12.43 7.57 2.96
N VAL A 36 11.23 7.84 3.48
CA VAL A 36 10.75 9.22 3.74
C VAL A 36 11.60 9.89 4.82
N ILE A 37 11.96 9.18 5.89
CA ILE A 37 12.85 9.72 6.94
C ILE A 37 14.23 10.03 6.36
N LEU A 38 14.82 9.10 5.59
CA LEU A 38 16.11 9.32 4.93
C LEU A 38 16.09 10.52 3.99
N PHE A 39 15.04 10.65 3.18
CA PHE A 39 14.84 11.82 2.32
C PHE A 39 14.85 13.12 3.13
N PHE A 40 14.16 13.15 4.27
CA PHE A 40 14.09 14.33 5.11
C PHE A 40 15.43 14.67 5.78
N LEU A 41 16.20 13.66 6.22
CA LEU A 41 17.53 13.86 6.79
C LEU A 41 18.54 14.40 5.75
N ILE A 42 18.51 13.86 4.53
CA ILE A 42 19.39 14.31 3.43
C ILE A 42 19.06 15.75 3.03
N THR A 43 17.77 16.07 2.86
CA THR A 43 17.34 17.42 2.46
C THR A 43 17.55 18.49 3.53
N ARG A 44 17.64 18.11 4.80
CA ARG A 44 18.01 19.01 5.89
C ARG A 44 19.51 19.32 5.96
N GLY A 45 20.36 18.59 5.22
CA GLY A 45 21.81 18.70 5.32
C GLY A 45 22.39 18.05 6.58
N ASP A 46 21.61 17.24 7.30
CA ASP A 46 22.10 16.51 8.48
C ASP A 46 23.07 15.38 8.08
N VAL A 47 23.02 14.96 6.80
CA VAL A 47 23.81 13.86 6.23
C VAL A 47 24.28 14.20 4.81
N ASP A 48 25.38 14.94 4.70
CA ASP A 48 25.96 15.32 3.39
C ASP A 48 26.66 14.15 2.68
N ASN A 49 27.03 13.10 3.42
CA ASN A 49 27.67 11.90 2.89
C ASN A 49 27.15 10.66 3.63
N ILE A 50 26.47 9.77 2.91
CA ILE A 50 26.03 8.47 3.43
C ILE A 50 26.88 7.39 2.75
N GLY A 51 27.70 6.68 3.53
CA GLY A 51 28.55 5.60 3.01
C GLY A 51 29.56 6.02 1.94
N GLY A 52 29.98 7.30 1.94
CA GLY A 52 30.92 7.85 0.95
C GLY A 52 30.28 8.32 -0.37
N LEU A 53 28.95 8.26 -0.47
CA LEU A 53 28.20 8.78 -1.61
C LEU A 53 27.61 10.16 -1.27
N SER A 54 27.76 11.10 -2.20
CA SER A 54 27.21 12.46 -2.08
C SER A 54 25.69 12.47 -2.24
N SER A 55 25.04 13.39 -1.52
CA SER A 55 23.59 13.61 -1.54
C SER A 55 23.00 13.74 -2.96
N ASP A 56 23.74 14.37 -3.87
CA ASP A 56 23.32 14.58 -5.27
C ASP A 56 23.11 13.28 -6.05
N VAL A 57 23.84 12.22 -5.69
CA VAL A 57 23.71 10.89 -6.31
C VAL A 57 22.61 10.07 -5.64
N LEU A 58 22.39 10.26 -4.33
CA LEU A 58 21.42 9.50 -3.55
C LEU A 58 19.99 10.05 -3.66
N LEU A 59 19.81 11.35 -3.87
CA LEU A 59 18.49 11.97 -3.90
C LEU A 59 17.62 11.46 -5.08
N PRO A 60 18.10 11.39 -6.34
CA PRO A 60 17.28 10.95 -7.47
C PRO A 60 16.68 9.53 -7.30
N PRO A 61 17.44 8.47 -6.95
CA PRO A 61 16.86 7.14 -6.79
C PRO A 61 15.86 7.06 -5.63
N ILE A 62 16.07 7.82 -4.53
CA ILE A 62 15.12 7.91 -3.41
C ILE A 62 13.78 8.48 -3.89
N VAL A 63 13.80 9.57 -4.66
CA VAL A 63 12.59 10.18 -5.22
C VAL A 63 11.88 9.21 -6.17
N ILE A 64 12.61 8.52 -7.03
CA ILE A 64 12.04 7.50 -7.94
C ILE A 64 11.34 6.39 -7.14
N LEU A 65 11.99 5.86 -6.11
CA LEU A 65 11.41 4.82 -5.24
C LEU A 65 10.14 5.31 -4.53
N MET A 66 10.10 6.57 -4.07
CA MET A 66 8.89 7.14 -3.47
C MET A 66 7.74 7.21 -4.49
N VAL A 67 8.00 7.72 -5.70
CA VAL A 67 6.98 7.82 -6.76
C VAL A 67 6.45 6.44 -7.14
N LEU A 68 7.34 5.47 -7.37
CA LEU A 68 6.94 4.10 -7.70
C LEU A 68 6.17 3.44 -6.55
N GLY A 69 6.58 3.64 -5.30
CA GLY A 69 5.88 3.14 -4.12
C GLY A 69 4.46 3.71 -4.00
N LEU A 70 4.29 5.01 -4.30
CA LEU A 70 2.96 5.64 -4.33
C LEU A 70 2.09 5.07 -5.45
N ILE A 71 2.62 4.96 -6.67
CA ILE A 71 1.91 4.36 -7.80
C ILE A 71 1.47 2.94 -7.45
N PHE A 72 2.40 2.10 -6.95
CA PHE A 72 2.09 0.74 -6.54
C PHE A 72 1.02 0.71 -5.45
N SER A 73 1.10 1.59 -4.45
CA SER A 73 0.08 1.74 -3.41
C SER A 73 -1.29 2.07 -4.00
N PHE A 74 -1.38 3.01 -4.94
CA PHE A 74 -2.62 3.37 -5.63
C PHE A 74 -3.20 2.21 -6.47
N PHE A 75 -2.36 1.47 -7.19
CA PHE A 75 -2.81 0.33 -7.98
C PHE A 75 -3.22 -0.86 -7.11
N ASN A 76 -2.53 -1.07 -5.99
CA ASN A 76 -2.84 -2.15 -5.07
C ASN A 76 -4.10 -1.84 -4.21
N TRP A 77 -4.37 -0.56 -3.95
CA TRP A 77 -5.58 -0.07 -3.27
C TRP A 77 -6.83 -0.04 -4.17
N ARG A 78 -7.08 -1.17 -4.84
CA ARG A 78 -8.23 -1.40 -5.70
C ARG A 78 -8.91 -2.71 -5.33
N CYS A 79 -10.23 -2.73 -5.44
CA CYS A 79 -11.03 -3.92 -5.13
C CYS A 79 -10.60 -5.07 -6.06
N PRO A 80 -10.30 -6.28 -5.55
CA PRO A 80 -9.90 -7.39 -6.41
C PRO A 80 -11.02 -7.84 -7.36
N ALA A 81 -12.29 -7.66 -7.00
CA ALA A 81 -13.44 -8.04 -7.83
C ALA A 81 -13.74 -7.01 -8.92
N CYS A 82 -13.94 -5.73 -8.57
CA CYS A 82 -14.35 -4.70 -9.54
C CYS A 82 -13.22 -3.76 -9.99
N LYS A 83 -12.01 -3.89 -9.45
CA LYS A 83 -10.84 -3.01 -9.69
C LYS A 83 -11.09 -1.53 -9.37
N SER A 84 -12.22 -1.19 -8.74
CA SER A 84 -12.53 0.17 -8.31
C SER A 84 -11.74 0.57 -7.07
N TYR A 85 -11.46 1.86 -6.95
CA TYR A 85 -10.74 2.42 -5.81
C TYR A 85 -11.57 2.28 -4.52
N LEU A 86 -10.97 1.73 -3.45
CA LEU A 86 -11.69 1.44 -2.20
C LEU A 86 -11.95 2.69 -1.33
N GLY A 87 -11.58 3.89 -1.80
CA GLY A 87 -11.70 5.13 -1.05
C GLY A 87 -10.55 5.32 -0.04
N LYS A 88 -10.70 6.28 0.87
CA LYS A 88 -9.68 6.63 1.88
C LYS A 88 -9.68 5.70 3.11
N THR A 89 -10.64 4.76 3.20
CA THR A 89 -10.83 3.94 4.39
C THR A 89 -9.79 2.83 4.44
N ILE A 90 -8.97 2.79 5.50
CA ILE A 90 -7.85 1.85 5.63
C ILE A 90 -8.30 0.38 5.76
N ASN A 91 -9.54 0.16 6.22
CA ASN A 91 -10.09 -1.18 6.43
C ASN A 91 -11.58 -1.28 6.06
N PRO A 92 -11.94 -1.23 4.77
CA PRO A 92 -13.33 -1.34 4.34
C PRO A 92 -13.80 -2.79 4.49
N LYS A 93 -14.93 -2.99 5.18
CA LYS A 93 -15.58 -4.31 5.28
C LYS A 93 -16.24 -4.75 3.97
N HIS A 94 -16.73 -3.77 3.22
CA HIS A 94 -17.39 -3.98 1.92
C HIS A 94 -16.84 -2.99 0.89
N CYS A 95 -16.82 -3.37 -0.38
CA CYS A 95 -16.50 -2.44 -1.46
C CYS A 95 -17.67 -1.48 -1.71
N HIS A 96 -17.42 -0.17 -1.75
CA HIS A 96 -18.46 0.83 -2.01
C HIS A 96 -19.04 0.76 -3.43
N ASN A 97 -18.29 0.21 -4.39
CA ASN A 97 -18.72 0.13 -5.79
C ASN A 97 -19.48 -1.16 -6.11
N CYS A 98 -18.94 -2.33 -5.74
CA CYS A 98 -19.55 -3.62 -6.08
C CYS A 98 -20.22 -4.34 -4.90
N GLY A 99 -20.18 -3.77 -3.69
CA GLY A 99 -20.85 -4.35 -2.51
C GLY A 99 -20.19 -5.62 -1.94
N VAL A 100 -19.21 -6.21 -2.63
CA VAL A 100 -18.57 -7.46 -2.20
C VAL A 100 -17.95 -7.33 -0.81
N LYS A 101 -18.06 -8.39 -0.02
CA LYS A 101 -17.45 -8.48 1.31
C LYS A 101 -15.94 -8.69 1.17
N LEU A 102 -15.18 -7.87 1.87
CA LEU A 102 -13.71 -7.89 1.86
C LEU A 102 -13.14 -8.41 3.19
N GLN A 103 -13.94 -8.36 4.27
CA GLN A 103 -13.58 -8.85 5.60
C GLN A 103 -14.82 -9.29 6.40
#